data_AF-A0A9E6BP26-F1
#
_entry.id   AF-A0A9E6BP26-F1
#
_cell.length_a   1.000
_cell.length_b   1.000
_cell.length_c   1.000
_cell.angle_alpha   90.00
_cell.angle_beta   90.00
_cell.angle_gamma   90.00
#
_symmetry.space_group_name_H-M   'P 1'
#
loop_
_entity.id
_entity.type
_entity.pdbx_description
1 polymer ?
#
loop_
_entity_poly.entity_id
_entity_poly.type
_entity_poly.pdbx_seq_one_letter_code
_entity_poly.pdbx_strand_id
1 'polypeptide(L)'
;KAWPKYRGKTAYEWNPECCYHIFKCNVNGDGLVQLTDGPWDEFDPCELPNGRIVFISMRRGGYLRCGRHCPTYTMFSMEPDGSDIVCLSFHETHEWHPSVTNDGMIVYTRWDYVDRDTNVAHHIWLCYPDGRDPQTFHGNYPTRREDRPWMEMSIRAVPNSHKFVAVAAAHHGHAFGSLVLIDPHSVDDGAMAQLTRLTPEIPFPEAEGGRGNIRRFMVYATPWPLSEDDYLCAYDPEARNHGLYWIDRFGNKELIYRDPVIACLDPIPLRPRPRPPVIPDQTTQTARARKAAGGDRLATIAVLNVYDSDFEWPEGTRVTELRIIQVLPKTTPPPNQPRIGVAAQTNARAVLGTVPVEPDGSVYFEAPVGKEIYFQALDERGMAVQSMRSGTYVHPGEQLTCAGCHAPKRTPTLTPDRLPLALRRPPSRIRPEVEGSNPFNFVRLVQPVLDRHCVACHEQRKAVDLTATIDGPHGWTRSYRSLAGKYGFYFNVRNGSINDGVHGGVRTIPGQFGARASKLLEYLDERHYGVRLPPEDLRRITLWLDCNSEFYGSYENTAAQARGEVVLPTLD
;
A
#
# COMPACT_ATOMS: atom_id res chain seq x y z
N LYS A 1 -34.25 -7.74 3.10
CA LYS A 1 -35.21 -7.17 2.13
C LYS A 1 -34.57 -6.56 0.88
N ALA A 2 -33.24 -6.38 0.84
CA ALA A 2 -32.52 -5.83 -0.31
C ALA A 2 -32.35 -6.78 -1.51
N TRP A 3 -32.21 -8.09 -1.29
CA TRP A 3 -31.95 -9.06 -2.37
C TRP A 3 -32.98 -9.02 -3.53
N PRO A 4 -34.30 -8.96 -3.30
CA PRO A 4 -35.28 -8.82 -4.38
C PRO A 4 -35.20 -7.48 -5.15
N LYS A 5 -34.73 -6.40 -4.48
CA LYS A 5 -34.58 -5.05 -5.05
C LYS A 5 -33.37 -4.97 -5.98
N TYR A 6 -32.25 -5.57 -5.58
CA TYR A 6 -31.00 -5.46 -6.34
C TYR A 6 -30.71 -6.68 -7.24
N ARG A 7 -31.36 -7.84 -7.03
CA ARG A 7 -31.26 -9.04 -7.90
C ARG A 7 -29.81 -9.43 -8.29
N GLY A 8 -28.84 -9.26 -7.39
CA GLY A 8 -27.43 -9.50 -7.69
C GLY A 8 -26.77 -8.50 -8.65
N LYS A 9 -27.49 -7.44 -9.08
CA LYS A 9 -26.91 -6.28 -9.75
C LYS A 9 -26.58 -5.23 -8.69
N THR A 10 -25.29 -5.15 -8.35
CA THR A 10 -24.61 -3.97 -7.77
C THR A 10 -25.51 -3.06 -6.94
N ALA A 11 -25.81 -3.52 -5.73
CA ALA A 11 -26.23 -2.63 -4.66
C ALA A 11 -24.99 -1.87 -4.20
N TYR A 12 -24.90 -0.58 -4.51
CA TYR A 12 -23.93 0.34 -3.91
C TYR A 12 -24.59 1.20 -2.80
N GLU A 13 -25.74 0.75 -2.30
CA GLU A 13 -26.47 1.37 -1.21
C GLU A 13 -26.26 0.52 0.05
N TRP A 14 -25.18 0.82 0.77
CA TRP A 14 -24.95 0.31 2.12
C TRP A 14 -25.94 0.96 3.09
N ASN A 15 -26.69 0.14 3.79
CA ASN A 15 -27.61 0.56 4.84
C ASN A 15 -27.56 -0.47 5.97
N PRO A 16 -28.04 -0.13 7.18
CA PRO A 16 -27.90 -1.01 8.35
C PRO A 16 -28.49 -2.42 8.18
N GLU A 17 -29.41 -2.66 7.23
CA GLU A 17 -29.93 -4.01 6.95
C GLU A 17 -29.05 -4.83 5.99
N CYS A 18 -28.02 -4.22 5.42
CA CYS A 18 -27.20 -4.75 4.33
C CYS A 18 -25.69 -4.58 4.54
N CYS A 19 -25.29 -4.11 5.72
CA CYS A 19 -23.90 -3.95 6.14
C CYS A 19 -23.53 -5.01 7.18
N TYR A 20 -22.27 -5.44 7.17
CA TYR A 20 -21.69 -6.17 8.29
C TYR A 20 -21.35 -5.19 9.42
N HIS A 21 -21.70 -5.58 10.66
CA HIS A 21 -21.39 -4.81 11.87
C HIS A 21 -20.73 -5.70 12.91
N ILE A 22 -20.00 -5.08 13.83
CA ILE A 22 -19.35 -5.79 14.93
C ILE A 22 -20.34 -5.96 16.08
N PHE A 23 -20.42 -7.18 16.60
CA PHE A 23 -21.22 -7.53 17.76
C PHE A 23 -20.34 -8.19 18.82
N LYS A 24 -20.80 -8.13 20.07
CA LYS A 24 -20.20 -8.81 21.22
C LYS A 24 -21.28 -9.56 21.97
N CYS A 25 -20.99 -10.76 22.44
CA CYS A 25 -21.84 -11.53 23.34
C CYS A 25 -20.98 -12.38 24.28
N ASN A 26 -21.60 -12.92 25.32
CA ASN A 26 -20.96 -13.89 26.19
C ASN A 26 -20.93 -15.28 25.52
N VAL A 27 -20.04 -16.15 26.02
CA VAL A 27 -19.85 -17.52 25.50
C VAL A 27 -21.12 -18.37 25.59
N ASN A 28 -21.96 -18.14 26.59
CA ASN A 28 -23.24 -18.82 26.77
C ASN A 28 -24.35 -18.30 25.82
N GLY A 29 -24.05 -17.31 24.98
CA GLY A 29 -24.97 -16.70 24.02
C GLY A 29 -25.81 -15.54 24.57
N ASP A 30 -25.66 -15.15 25.84
CA ASP A 30 -26.36 -13.98 26.39
C ASP A 30 -25.58 -12.67 26.17
N GLY A 31 -26.20 -11.54 26.52
CA GLY A 31 -25.53 -10.23 26.50
C GLY A 31 -25.12 -9.75 25.11
N LEU A 32 -25.90 -10.06 24.07
CA LEU A 32 -25.63 -9.59 22.71
C LEU A 32 -25.74 -8.05 22.63
N VAL A 33 -24.66 -7.40 22.20
CA VAL A 33 -24.55 -5.96 22.00
C VAL A 33 -23.97 -5.69 20.61
N GLN A 34 -24.60 -4.78 19.87
CA GLN A 34 -24.05 -4.23 18.64
C GLN A 34 -23.07 -3.10 18.99
N LEU A 35 -21.83 -3.19 18.51
CA LEU A 35 -20.77 -2.21 18.81
C LEU A 35 -20.63 -1.14 17.74
N THR A 36 -21.05 -1.42 16.51
CA THR A 36 -20.88 -0.50 15.39
C THR A 36 -22.15 -0.35 14.57
N ASP A 37 -22.29 0.79 13.90
CA ASP A 37 -23.44 1.15 13.06
C ASP A 37 -23.04 1.93 11.80
N GLY A 38 -24.03 2.22 10.95
CA GLY A 38 -23.89 3.10 9.80
C GLY A 38 -23.81 2.36 8.45
N PRO A 39 -23.47 3.09 7.35
CA PRO A 39 -23.46 2.53 6.00
C PRO A 39 -22.08 1.95 5.61
N TRP A 40 -21.41 1.24 6.51
CA TRP A 40 -20.08 0.68 6.27
C TRP A 40 -20.04 -0.80 6.65
N ASP A 41 -19.40 -1.62 5.82
CA ASP A 41 -19.06 -2.99 6.22
C ASP A 41 -17.90 -2.96 7.21
N GLU A 42 -18.09 -3.66 8.32
CA GLU A 42 -17.14 -3.81 9.41
C GLU A 42 -17.04 -5.27 9.81
N PHE A 43 -15.81 -5.80 9.82
CA PHE A 43 -15.56 -7.23 9.95
C PHE A 43 -14.16 -7.52 10.53
N ASP A 44 -13.87 -8.78 10.76
CA ASP A 44 -12.62 -9.30 11.32
C ASP A 44 -12.13 -8.60 12.61
N PRO A 45 -12.96 -8.52 13.67
CA PRO A 45 -12.53 -7.92 14.92
C PRO A 45 -11.52 -8.81 15.66
N CYS A 46 -10.53 -8.20 16.32
CA CYS A 46 -9.76 -8.84 17.39
C CYS A 46 -9.47 -7.89 18.55
N GLU A 47 -9.39 -8.44 19.76
CA GLU A 47 -9.13 -7.68 20.98
C GLU A 47 -7.63 -7.41 21.16
N LEU A 48 -7.26 -6.16 21.38
CA LEU A 48 -5.89 -5.72 21.64
C LEU A 48 -5.51 -5.89 23.12
N PRO A 49 -4.21 -6.03 23.43
CA PRO A 49 -3.74 -6.12 24.80
C PRO A 49 -4.09 -4.91 25.65
N ASN A 50 -4.35 -3.72 25.10
CA ASN A 50 -4.75 -2.55 25.89
C ASN A 50 -6.27 -2.52 26.20
N GLY A 51 -7.04 -3.48 25.68
CA GLY A 51 -8.50 -3.60 25.84
C GLY A 51 -9.30 -3.08 24.66
N ARG A 52 -8.71 -2.29 23.75
CA ARG A 52 -9.39 -1.83 22.53
C ARG A 52 -9.66 -2.98 21.56
N ILE A 53 -10.58 -2.78 20.62
CA ILE A 53 -10.89 -3.73 19.55
C ILE A 53 -10.35 -3.14 18.25
N VAL A 54 -9.52 -3.88 17.51
CA VAL A 54 -9.15 -3.56 16.12
C VAL A 54 -10.03 -4.36 15.17
N PHE A 55 -10.41 -3.78 14.05
CA PHE A 55 -11.28 -4.38 13.03
C PHE A 55 -11.02 -3.76 11.65
N ILE A 56 -11.54 -4.39 10.60
CA ILE A 56 -11.51 -3.87 9.23
C ILE A 56 -12.78 -3.08 8.94
N SER A 57 -12.65 -1.92 8.28
CA SER A 57 -13.78 -1.07 7.96
C SER A 57 -13.66 -0.35 6.61
N MET A 58 -14.79 -0.16 5.94
CA MET A 58 -14.91 0.68 4.75
C MET A 58 -15.02 2.20 5.05
N ARG A 59 -14.96 2.62 6.32
CA ARG A 59 -15.15 4.03 6.74
C ARG A 59 -14.19 5.02 6.07
N ARG A 60 -12.98 4.60 5.70
CA ARG A 60 -11.99 5.46 5.02
C ARG A 60 -12.46 5.90 3.64
N GLY A 61 -13.31 5.10 2.99
CA GLY A 61 -13.76 5.28 1.63
C GLY A 61 -12.71 4.88 0.58
N GLY A 62 -13.12 4.99 -0.68
CA GLY A 62 -12.28 4.69 -1.84
C GLY A 62 -12.62 3.35 -2.49
N TYR A 63 -11.95 3.08 -3.60
CA TYR A 63 -12.20 1.91 -4.45
C TYR A 63 -10.89 1.29 -4.90
N LEU A 64 -10.93 -0.03 -5.00
CA LEU A 64 -9.84 -0.85 -5.49
C LEU A 64 -9.42 -0.48 -6.92
N ARG A 65 -8.11 -0.51 -7.18
CA ARG A 65 -7.50 -0.20 -8.49
C ARG A 65 -7.35 -1.40 -9.42
N CYS A 66 -7.72 -2.59 -8.97
CA CYS A 66 -7.77 -3.80 -9.78
C CYS A 66 -9.16 -4.47 -9.71
N GLY A 67 -9.42 -5.39 -10.64
CA GLY A 67 -10.66 -6.18 -10.63
C GLY A 67 -11.96 -5.38 -10.80
N ARG A 68 -12.96 -5.73 -9.98
CA ARG A 68 -14.34 -5.22 -10.04
C ARG A 68 -14.53 -4.00 -9.14
N HIS A 69 -15.75 -3.48 -9.09
CA HIS A 69 -16.12 -2.38 -8.19
C HIS A 69 -16.09 -2.90 -6.75
N CYS A 70 -14.96 -2.67 -6.06
CA CYS A 70 -14.71 -3.13 -4.70
C CYS A 70 -14.32 -1.93 -3.85
N PRO A 71 -15.14 -1.51 -2.85
CA PRO A 71 -14.76 -0.44 -1.94
C PRO A 71 -13.56 -0.85 -1.10
N THR A 72 -12.61 0.07 -0.92
CA THR A 72 -11.45 -0.14 -0.06
C THR A 72 -11.86 -0.29 1.41
N TYR A 73 -11.11 -1.10 2.16
CA TYR A 73 -11.26 -1.26 3.60
C TYR A 73 -9.89 -1.41 4.25
N THR A 74 -9.73 -0.77 5.40
CA THR A 74 -8.48 -0.68 6.16
C THR A 74 -8.73 -0.89 7.65
N MET A 75 -7.67 -0.93 8.46
CA MET A 75 -7.79 -1.12 9.91
C MET A 75 -8.31 0.12 10.65
N PHE A 76 -9.23 -0.11 11.58
CA PHE A 76 -9.77 0.84 12.56
C PHE A 76 -9.72 0.24 13.96
N SER A 77 -9.79 1.08 15.01
CA SER A 77 -9.96 0.59 16.39
C SER A 77 -11.01 1.35 17.16
N MET A 78 -11.58 0.73 18.19
CA MET A 78 -12.58 1.31 19.10
C MET A 78 -12.35 0.87 20.54
N GLU A 79 -12.98 1.55 21.48
CA GLU A 79 -13.11 1.09 22.87
C GLU A 79 -14.03 -0.14 22.96
N PRO A 80 -13.96 -0.94 24.05
CA PRO A 80 -14.77 -2.15 24.22
C PRO A 80 -16.29 -1.94 24.11
N ASP A 81 -16.77 -0.72 24.30
CA ASP A 81 -18.18 -0.33 24.26
C ASP A 81 -18.62 0.19 22.87
N GLY A 82 -17.74 0.18 21.88
CA GLY A 82 -18.00 0.68 20.52
C GLY A 82 -17.69 2.17 20.33
N SER A 83 -17.29 2.89 21.38
CA SER A 83 -16.95 4.32 21.29
C SER A 83 -15.52 4.56 20.78
N ASP A 84 -15.21 5.82 20.47
CA ASP A 84 -13.87 6.28 20.07
C ASP A 84 -13.28 5.51 18.87
N ILE A 85 -14.10 5.28 17.82
CA ILE A 85 -13.63 4.70 16.56
C ILE A 85 -12.58 5.62 15.92
N VAL A 86 -11.38 5.09 15.67
CA VAL A 86 -10.26 5.79 15.01
C VAL A 86 -9.68 4.97 13.87
N CYS A 87 -9.24 5.65 12.81
CA CYS A 87 -8.56 5.03 11.66
C CYS A 87 -7.11 4.69 12.02
N LEU A 88 -6.69 3.44 11.87
CA LEU A 88 -5.31 3.00 12.14
C LEU A 88 -4.45 2.96 10.88
N SER A 89 -5.05 2.87 9.69
CA SER A 89 -4.33 2.80 8.43
C SER A 89 -4.94 3.71 7.36
N PHE A 90 -4.07 4.51 6.74
CA PHE A 90 -4.42 5.44 5.66
C PHE A 90 -4.07 4.89 4.28
N HIS A 91 -3.74 3.61 4.17
CA HIS A 91 -3.37 3.00 2.90
C HIS A 91 -4.55 2.96 1.90
N GLU A 92 -4.26 3.10 0.62
CA GLU A 92 -5.24 3.22 -0.46
C GLU A 92 -5.88 1.89 -0.91
N THR A 93 -5.36 0.75 -0.45
CA THR A 93 -5.82 -0.60 -0.82
C THR A 93 -6.35 -1.40 0.39
N HIS A 94 -6.65 -2.68 0.14
CA HIS A 94 -7.20 -3.56 1.15
C HIS A 94 -6.19 -4.02 2.20
N GLU A 95 -6.66 -4.03 3.44
CA GLU A 95 -6.05 -4.74 4.57
C GLU A 95 -7.03 -5.78 5.11
N TRP A 96 -6.52 -6.88 5.65
CA TRP A 96 -7.35 -8.03 6.01
C TRP A 96 -6.90 -8.73 7.29
N HIS A 97 -7.88 -9.35 7.97
CA HIS A 97 -7.67 -10.34 9.03
C HIS A 97 -6.62 -9.92 10.08
N PRO A 98 -6.77 -8.76 10.75
CA PRO A 98 -5.85 -8.38 11.81
C PRO A 98 -5.88 -9.42 12.93
N SER A 99 -4.71 -9.72 13.49
CA SER A 99 -4.55 -10.51 14.71
C SER A 99 -3.41 -9.97 15.57
N VAL A 100 -3.33 -10.43 16.82
CA VAL A 100 -2.34 -9.94 17.79
C VAL A 100 -1.18 -10.91 17.88
N THR A 101 0.04 -10.38 17.81
CA THR A 101 1.29 -11.13 17.94
C THR A 101 1.61 -11.47 19.40
N ASN A 102 2.58 -12.36 19.62
CA ASN A 102 2.99 -12.77 20.98
C ASN A 102 3.58 -11.60 21.82
N ASP A 103 4.14 -10.58 21.15
CA ASP A 103 4.70 -9.37 21.73
C ASP A 103 3.71 -8.19 21.78
N GLY A 104 2.47 -8.39 21.34
CA GLY A 104 1.40 -7.40 21.46
C GLY A 104 1.29 -6.40 20.33
N MET A 105 2.00 -6.62 19.21
CA MET A 105 1.82 -5.91 17.94
C MET A 105 0.57 -6.41 17.20
N ILE A 106 0.17 -5.69 16.15
CA ILE A 106 -0.86 -6.14 15.20
C ILE A 106 -0.15 -6.76 13.99
N VAL A 107 -0.62 -7.93 13.54
CA VAL A 107 -0.24 -8.56 12.28
C VAL A 107 -1.45 -8.69 11.36
N TYR A 108 -1.28 -8.42 10.07
CA TYR A 108 -2.36 -8.38 9.09
C TYR A 108 -1.82 -8.61 7.68
N THR A 109 -2.72 -8.87 6.73
CA THR A 109 -2.38 -8.89 5.30
C THR A 109 -2.65 -7.51 4.71
N ARG A 110 -1.72 -6.99 3.91
CA ARG A 110 -1.91 -5.75 3.15
C ARG A 110 -1.58 -5.92 1.69
N TRP A 111 -2.34 -5.19 0.86
CA TRP A 111 -2.14 -5.10 -0.58
C TRP A 111 -1.25 -3.91 -0.99
N ASP A 112 0.06 -4.10 -1.10
CA ASP A 112 1.01 -3.01 -1.33
C ASP A 112 1.49 -2.92 -2.79
N TYR A 113 0.65 -2.39 -3.68
CA TYR A 113 1.00 -2.26 -5.12
C TYR A 113 1.04 -0.80 -5.64
N VAL A 114 1.60 0.12 -4.87
CA VAL A 114 1.90 1.49 -5.35
C VAL A 114 2.92 1.42 -6.49
N ASP A 115 2.51 1.89 -7.67
CA ASP A 115 3.32 1.86 -8.89
C ASP A 115 3.96 0.50 -9.22
N ARG A 116 3.46 -0.64 -8.74
CA ARG A 116 3.96 -2.01 -9.03
C ARG A 116 2.80 -2.94 -9.37
N ASP A 117 3.09 -4.15 -9.84
CA ASP A 117 2.03 -5.09 -10.25
C ASP A 117 1.03 -5.41 -9.14
N THR A 118 -0.26 -5.46 -9.49
CA THR A 118 -1.36 -5.71 -8.54
C THR A 118 -1.31 -7.05 -7.84
N ASN A 119 -0.49 -8.01 -8.27
CA ASN A 119 -0.57 -9.40 -7.77
C ASN A 119 0.71 -9.85 -7.04
N VAL A 120 1.68 -8.96 -6.80
CA VAL A 120 2.99 -9.32 -6.25
C VAL A 120 3.15 -9.10 -4.75
N ALA A 121 2.28 -8.30 -4.12
CA ALA A 121 2.52 -7.77 -2.79
C ALA A 121 1.26 -7.80 -1.91
N HIS A 122 0.73 -9.01 -1.65
CA HIS A 122 -0.39 -9.26 -0.74
C HIS A 122 0.03 -10.12 0.47
N HIS A 123 0.95 -9.61 1.27
CA HIS A 123 1.68 -10.41 2.26
C HIS A 123 1.54 -9.85 3.68
N ILE A 124 2.25 -10.46 4.61
CA ILE A 124 2.35 -10.06 6.02
C ILE A 124 2.87 -8.64 6.23
N TRP A 125 2.16 -7.91 7.08
CA TRP A 125 2.56 -6.63 7.65
C TRP A 125 2.34 -6.61 9.17
N LEU A 126 3.16 -5.82 9.85
CA LEU A 126 3.10 -5.54 11.27
C LEU A 126 2.90 -4.06 11.49
N CYS A 127 2.22 -3.69 12.57
CA CYS A 127 2.25 -2.33 13.11
C CYS A 127 2.02 -2.37 14.63
N TYR A 128 2.28 -1.25 15.30
CA TYR A 128 1.95 -1.12 16.71
C TYR A 128 0.41 -1.08 16.93
N PRO A 129 -0.09 -1.35 18.15
CA PRO A 129 -1.52 -1.30 18.47
C PRO A 129 -2.23 0.02 18.16
N ASP A 130 -1.50 1.12 18.13
CA ASP A 130 -1.96 2.45 17.75
C ASP A 130 -1.76 2.75 16.25
N GLY A 131 -1.44 1.75 15.42
CA GLY A 131 -1.38 1.86 13.96
C GLY A 131 -0.12 2.51 13.39
N ARG A 132 0.80 2.96 14.23
CA ARG A 132 2.07 3.57 13.81
C ARG A 132 3.07 2.56 13.25
N ASP A 133 4.03 3.07 12.49
CA ASP A 133 5.18 2.33 11.96
C ASP A 133 4.80 1.00 11.28
N PRO A 134 3.97 1.01 10.22
CA PRO A 134 3.64 -0.20 9.47
C PRO A 134 4.86 -0.72 8.72
N GLN A 135 5.21 -1.98 8.94
CA GLN A 135 6.39 -2.62 8.35
C GLN A 135 6.08 -4.01 7.81
N THR A 136 6.90 -4.46 6.87
CA THR A 136 6.88 -5.83 6.35
C THR A 136 8.30 -6.38 6.32
N PHE A 137 8.49 -7.68 6.51
CA PHE A 137 9.79 -8.37 6.46
C PHE A 137 9.83 -9.53 5.46
N HIS A 138 8.76 -9.74 4.70
CA HIS A 138 8.59 -10.89 3.84
C HIS A 138 7.77 -10.55 2.59
N GLY A 139 8.17 -11.09 1.44
CA GLY A 139 7.23 -11.37 0.36
C GLY A 139 6.70 -10.15 -0.41
N ASN A 140 7.37 -8.99 -0.38
CA ASN A 140 6.92 -7.83 -1.17
C ASN A 140 7.77 -7.51 -2.40
N TYR A 141 8.92 -8.17 -2.56
CA TYR A 141 9.87 -7.91 -3.65
C TYR A 141 10.27 -9.18 -4.40
N PRO A 142 9.33 -9.85 -5.09
CA PRO A 142 9.64 -11.02 -5.89
C PRO A 142 10.43 -10.65 -7.16
N THR A 143 11.28 -11.57 -7.61
CA THR A 143 11.80 -11.52 -8.99
C THR A 143 10.76 -12.04 -9.98
N ARG A 144 10.08 -13.15 -9.66
CA ARG A 144 8.95 -13.68 -10.42
C ARG A 144 7.79 -13.98 -9.49
N ARG A 145 6.56 -13.91 -10.00
CA ARG A 145 5.36 -14.09 -9.17
C ARG A 145 5.15 -15.53 -8.76
N GLU A 146 5.57 -16.44 -9.64
CA GLU A 146 5.35 -17.86 -9.51
C GLU A 146 6.34 -18.49 -8.52
N ASP A 147 7.38 -17.76 -8.10
CA ASP A 147 8.41 -18.27 -7.20
C ASP A 147 7.91 -18.42 -5.75
N ARG A 148 6.73 -17.90 -5.42
CA ARG A 148 6.14 -17.90 -4.06
C ARG A 148 4.62 -17.67 -4.13
N PRO A 149 3.84 -17.82 -3.04
CA PRO A 149 2.40 -17.58 -3.13
C PRO A 149 2.08 -16.13 -3.45
N TRP A 150 0.94 -15.88 -4.10
CA TRP A 150 0.54 -14.52 -4.49
C TRP A 150 -0.10 -13.76 -3.34
N MET A 151 -0.64 -14.48 -2.35
CA MET A 151 -1.25 -13.92 -1.15
C MET A 151 -0.99 -14.77 0.08
N GLU A 152 -0.83 -14.12 1.22
CA GLU A 152 -0.85 -14.74 2.55
C GLU A 152 -2.03 -14.18 3.33
N MET A 153 -2.91 -15.04 3.83
CA MET A 153 -4.16 -14.65 4.48
C MET A 153 -4.31 -15.31 5.86
N SER A 154 -5.19 -14.76 6.70
CA SER A 154 -5.50 -15.27 8.05
C SER A 154 -4.25 -15.51 8.91
N ILE A 155 -3.33 -14.55 8.88
CA ILE A 155 -2.01 -14.66 9.50
C ILE A 155 -2.15 -14.68 11.03
N ARG A 156 -1.50 -15.64 11.70
CA ARG A 156 -1.48 -15.76 13.17
C ARG A 156 -0.08 -16.08 13.70
N ALA A 157 0.30 -15.42 14.78
CA ALA A 157 1.52 -15.79 15.52
C ALA A 157 1.38 -17.19 16.13
N VAL A 158 2.42 -18.01 16.01
CA VAL A 158 2.48 -19.34 16.62
C VAL A 158 2.82 -19.17 18.11
N PRO A 159 2.07 -19.79 19.04
CA PRO A 159 2.36 -19.67 20.48
C PRO A 159 3.79 -20.10 20.83
N ASN A 160 4.45 -19.34 21.69
CA ASN A 160 5.83 -19.60 22.14
C ASN A 160 6.87 -19.69 21.00
N SER A 161 6.60 -19.03 19.88
CA SER A 161 7.47 -18.98 18.71
C SER A 161 7.55 -17.56 18.15
N HIS A 162 8.56 -17.32 17.32
CA HIS A 162 8.69 -16.10 16.49
C HIS A 162 7.98 -16.27 15.14
N LYS A 163 7.51 -17.47 14.79
CA LYS A 163 6.94 -17.77 13.48
C LYS A 163 5.45 -17.43 13.39
N PHE A 164 4.97 -17.34 12.17
CA PHE A 164 3.56 -17.13 11.85
C PHE A 164 3.03 -18.28 11.00
N VAL A 165 1.75 -18.62 11.15
CA VAL A 165 1.04 -19.47 10.18
C VAL A 165 0.13 -18.61 9.32
N ALA A 166 -0.03 -18.97 8.06
CA ALA A 166 -0.90 -18.29 7.12
C ALA A 166 -1.50 -19.27 6.08
N VAL A 167 -2.54 -18.82 5.40
CA VAL A 167 -3.04 -19.45 4.17
C VAL A 167 -2.35 -18.82 2.96
N ALA A 168 -1.67 -19.63 2.16
CA ALA A 168 -1.20 -19.26 0.83
C ALA A 168 -2.37 -19.31 -0.18
N ALA A 169 -3.02 -18.16 -0.39
CA ALA A 169 -4.25 -18.05 -1.18
C ALA A 169 -4.01 -17.56 -2.63
N ALA A 170 -5.03 -17.72 -3.49
CA ALA A 170 -5.07 -17.08 -4.81
C ALA A 170 -5.43 -15.60 -4.70
N HIS A 171 -4.99 -14.80 -5.69
CA HIS A 171 -5.52 -13.44 -5.88
C HIS A 171 -6.94 -13.43 -6.44
N HIS A 172 -7.22 -14.31 -7.41
CA HIS A 172 -8.55 -14.40 -8.01
C HIS A 172 -9.42 -15.47 -7.36
N GLY A 173 -9.40 -15.57 -6.03
CA GLY A 173 -10.04 -16.61 -5.26
C GLY A 173 -10.57 -16.16 -3.89
N HIS A 174 -11.07 -17.13 -3.12
CA HIS A 174 -11.28 -16.97 -1.69
C HIS A 174 -9.94 -17.09 -0.95
N ALA A 175 -9.89 -16.70 0.33
CA ALA A 175 -8.72 -16.78 1.20
C ALA A 175 -8.34 -18.22 1.61
N PHE A 176 -8.45 -19.16 0.67
CA PHE A 176 -8.29 -20.61 0.84
C PHE A 176 -7.14 -21.09 -0.05
N GLY A 177 -6.39 -22.09 0.40
CA GLY A 177 -5.20 -22.58 -0.28
C GLY A 177 -4.33 -23.44 0.63
N SER A 178 -3.06 -23.62 0.27
CA SER A 178 -2.11 -24.36 1.11
C SER A 178 -1.83 -23.60 2.41
N LEU A 179 -1.50 -24.31 3.48
CA LEU A 179 -1.04 -23.68 4.73
C LEU A 179 0.48 -23.56 4.73
N VAL A 180 0.99 -22.42 5.19
CA VAL A 180 2.42 -22.12 5.26
C VAL A 180 2.80 -21.62 6.65
N LEU A 181 4.02 -21.96 7.06
CA LEU A 181 4.70 -21.39 8.20
C LEU A 181 5.71 -20.35 7.69
N ILE A 182 5.65 -19.14 8.22
CA ILE A 182 6.50 -18.00 7.89
C ILE A 182 7.53 -17.84 9.00
N ASP A 183 8.80 -17.91 8.63
CA ASP A 183 9.92 -17.66 9.53
C ASP A 183 10.50 -16.25 9.29
N PRO A 184 10.16 -15.26 10.14
CA PRO A 184 10.70 -13.92 10.04
C PRO A 184 12.17 -13.84 10.44
N HIS A 185 12.84 -14.94 10.79
CA HIS A 185 14.29 -15.00 11.04
C HIS A 185 15.10 -15.55 9.85
N SER A 186 14.47 -16.11 8.81
CA SER A 186 15.14 -16.49 7.56
C SER A 186 15.27 -15.31 6.56
N VAL A 187 16.40 -15.16 5.88
CA VAL A 187 16.58 -14.07 4.89
C VAL A 187 15.51 -14.16 3.79
N ASP A 188 14.89 -13.03 3.45
CA ASP A 188 13.97 -12.93 2.32
C ASP A 188 14.79 -12.95 1.02
N ASP A 189 14.68 -14.03 0.25
CA ASP A 189 15.30 -14.21 -1.06
C ASP A 189 14.42 -13.71 -2.21
N GLY A 190 13.28 -13.08 -1.89
CA GLY A 190 12.25 -12.73 -2.86
C GLY A 190 11.45 -13.93 -3.37
N ALA A 191 11.65 -15.12 -2.79
CA ALA A 191 11.00 -16.38 -3.15
C ALA A 191 10.48 -17.09 -1.89
N MET A 192 10.94 -18.31 -1.61
CA MET A 192 10.38 -19.22 -0.61
C MET A 192 11.28 -19.45 0.60
N ALA A 193 12.45 -18.80 0.72
CA ALA A 193 13.39 -19.10 1.82
C ALA A 193 12.79 -18.90 3.23
N GLN A 194 11.81 -18.01 3.36
CA GLN A 194 11.09 -17.76 4.61
C GLN A 194 9.87 -18.65 4.83
N LEU A 195 9.49 -19.46 3.86
CA LEU A 195 8.24 -20.20 3.86
C LEU A 195 8.48 -21.71 3.91
N THR A 196 7.88 -22.35 4.91
CA THR A 196 7.72 -23.81 4.95
C THR A 196 6.28 -24.15 4.66
N ARG A 197 6.03 -24.95 3.61
CA ARG A 197 4.68 -25.42 3.28
C ARG A 197 4.27 -26.55 4.24
N LEU A 198 3.25 -26.32 5.05
CA LEU A 198 2.72 -27.29 6.01
C LEU A 198 1.86 -28.36 5.32
N THR A 199 1.23 -28.00 4.20
CA THR A 199 0.40 -28.90 3.39
C THR A 199 1.01 -29.06 1.98
N PRO A 200 2.15 -29.76 1.85
CA PRO A 200 2.91 -29.81 0.60
C PRO A 200 2.22 -30.52 -0.56
N GLU A 201 1.22 -31.34 -0.26
CA GLU A 201 0.40 -32.03 -1.26
C GLU A 201 -0.49 -31.09 -2.08
N ILE A 202 -0.67 -29.84 -1.63
CA ILE A 202 -1.49 -28.84 -2.30
C ILE A 202 -0.61 -27.77 -2.95
N PRO A 203 -0.72 -27.58 -4.28
CA PRO A 203 -0.08 -26.47 -4.97
C PRO A 203 -0.59 -25.12 -4.50
N PHE A 204 0.23 -24.08 -4.60
CA PHE A 204 -0.24 -22.71 -4.44
C PHE A 204 -1.28 -22.39 -5.52
N PRO A 205 -2.52 -22.02 -5.15
CA PRO A 205 -3.65 -22.06 -6.07
C PRO A 205 -3.46 -21.32 -7.40
N GLU A 206 -2.76 -20.18 -7.38
CA GLU A 206 -2.56 -19.36 -8.57
C GLU A 206 -1.10 -19.32 -9.05
N ALA A 207 -0.14 -19.26 -8.12
CA ALA A 207 1.28 -19.25 -8.44
C ALA A 207 1.75 -20.52 -9.16
N GLU A 208 1.21 -21.68 -8.77
CA GLU A 208 1.58 -22.99 -9.34
C GLU A 208 0.42 -23.60 -10.13
N GLY A 209 -0.81 -23.36 -9.69
CA GLY A 209 -2.00 -24.00 -10.26
C GLY A 209 -2.53 -23.34 -11.53
N GLY A 210 -2.26 -22.04 -11.71
CA GLY A 210 -2.87 -21.22 -12.73
C GLY A 210 -4.39 -21.03 -12.54
N ARG A 211 -4.95 -20.06 -13.27
CA ARG A 211 -6.33 -19.60 -13.09
C ARG A 211 -7.41 -20.71 -13.16
N GLY A 212 -7.18 -21.73 -13.99
CA GLY A 212 -8.14 -22.83 -14.20
C GLY A 212 -8.28 -23.79 -13.02
N ASN A 213 -7.27 -23.87 -12.15
CA ASN A 213 -7.24 -24.84 -11.04
C ASN A 213 -7.45 -24.21 -9.66
N ILE A 214 -7.53 -22.88 -9.56
CA ILE A 214 -7.70 -22.14 -8.30
C ILE A 214 -8.70 -22.83 -7.36
N ARG A 215 -9.92 -23.11 -7.83
CA ARG A 215 -10.99 -23.71 -7.01
C ARG A 215 -10.62 -25.10 -6.47
N ARG A 216 -9.85 -25.90 -7.22
CA ARG A 216 -9.43 -27.25 -6.80
C ARG A 216 -8.40 -27.24 -5.68
N PHE A 217 -7.68 -26.13 -5.52
CA PHE A 217 -6.61 -26.00 -4.53
C PHE A 217 -7.06 -25.24 -3.27
N MET A 218 -8.32 -24.80 -3.19
CA MET A 218 -8.92 -24.15 -2.04
C MET A 218 -9.33 -25.13 -0.92
N VAL A 219 -8.48 -26.12 -0.67
CA VAL A 219 -8.85 -27.24 0.22
C VAL A 219 -8.61 -26.93 1.69
N TYR A 220 -7.65 -26.06 2.05
CA TYR A 220 -7.47 -25.58 3.42
C TYR A 220 -7.82 -24.09 3.57
N ALA A 221 -8.19 -23.70 4.79
CA ALA A 221 -8.38 -22.31 5.17
C ALA A 221 -8.21 -22.08 6.68
N THR A 222 -8.11 -20.81 7.05
CA THR A 222 -8.29 -20.29 8.43
C THR A 222 -7.52 -21.09 9.49
N PRO A 223 -6.18 -21.18 9.41
CA PRO A 223 -5.38 -21.92 10.36
C PRO A 223 -5.40 -21.24 11.74
N TRP A 224 -5.43 -22.05 12.78
CA TRP A 224 -5.21 -21.63 14.16
C TRP A 224 -4.07 -22.44 14.79
N PRO A 225 -2.92 -21.82 15.08
CA PRO A 225 -1.77 -22.55 15.60
C PRO A 225 -1.96 -22.93 17.06
N LEU A 226 -1.69 -24.19 17.39
CA LEU A 226 -1.61 -24.69 18.77
C LEU A 226 -0.16 -24.77 19.24
N SER A 227 0.75 -25.12 18.32
CA SER A 227 2.21 -25.19 18.47
C SER A 227 2.87 -24.96 17.09
N GLU A 228 4.20 -25.12 16.96
CA GLU A 228 4.85 -25.18 15.63
C GLU A 228 4.55 -26.47 14.85
N ASP A 229 3.99 -27.47 15.53
CA ASP A 229 3.75 -28.79 14.95
C ASP A 229 2.26 -29.10 14.80
N ASP A 230 1.38 -28.41 15.53
CA ASP A 230 -0.06 -28.67 15.63
C ASP A 230 -0.91 -27.46 15.28
N TYR A 231 -1.95 -27.69 14.46
CA TYR A 231 -2.84 -26.63 13.96
C TYR A 231 -4.29 -27.12 13.92
N LEU A 232 -5.24 -26.21 14.16
CA LEU A 232 -6.60 -26.39 13.68
C LEU A 232 -6.75 -25.68 12.34
N CYS A 233 -7.58 -26.19 11.44
CA CYS A 233 -7.90 -25.52 10.19
C CYS A 233 -9.27 -25.95 9.65
N ALA A 234 -9.78 -25.19 8.69
CA ALA A 234 -10.85 -25.65 7.83
C ALA A 234 -10.26 -26.51 6.70
N TYR A 235 -10.86 -27.65 6.40
CA TYR A 235 -10.39 -28.56 5.34
C TYR A 235 -11.52 -29.29 4.62
N ASP A 236 -11.41 -29.40 3.29
CA ASP A 236 -12.18 -30.31 2.44
C ASP A 236 -11.41 -30.71 1.17
N PRO A 237 -11.17 -32.01 0.92
CA PRO A 237 -10.40 -32.45 -0.26
C PRO A 237 -11.04 -32.08 -1.60
N GLU A 238 -12.36 -31.85 -1.64
CA GLU A 238 -13.07 -31.44 -2.86
C GLU A 238 -13.27 -29.91 -2.97
N ALA A 239 -12.86 -29.14 -1.95
CA ALA A 239 -13.10 -27.70 -1.83
C ALA A 239 -14.59 -27.31 -2.04
N ARG A 240 -15.50 -28.08 -1.44
CA ARG A 240 -16.96 -27.90 -1.52
C ARG A 240 -17.59 -27.59 -0.17
N ASN A 241 -17.29 -28.37 0.86
CA ASN A 241 -17.89 -28.22 2.18
C ASN A 241 -16.85 -28.46 3.28
N HIS A 242 -16.12 -27.40 3.65
CA HIS A 242 -15.08 -27.43 4.67
C HIS A 242 -15.60 -27.90 6.03
N GLY A 243 -14.85 -28.79 6.67
CA GLY A 243 -15.01 -29.16 8.07
C GLY A 243 -13.85 -28.63 8.90
N LEU A 244 -13.98 -28.68 10.23
CA LEU A 244 -12.90 -28.36 11.16
C LEU A 244 -12.04 -29.60 11.38
N TYR A 245 -10.74 -29.46 11.19
CA TYR A 245 -9.75 -30.51 11.36
C TYR A 245 -8.65 -30.05 12.31
N TRP A 246 -8.10 -31.01 13.06
CA TRP A 246 -6.75 -30.90 13.57
C TRP A 246 -5.80 -31.47 12.50
N ILE A 247 -4.66 -30.81 12.30
CA ILE A 247 -3.58 -31.29 11.45
C ILE A 247 -2.25 -31.11 12.18
N ASP A 248 -1.26 -31.90 11.78
CA ASP A 248 0.12 -31.67 12.15
C ASP A 248 1.01 -31.40 10.94
N ARG A 249 2.23 -30.93 11.20
CA ARG A 249 3.25 -30.67 10.18
C ARG A 249 3.78 -31.93 9.49
N PHE A 250 3.47 -33.12 10.00
CA PHE A 250 3.92 -34.41 9.48
C PHE A 250 2.92 -34.99 8.48
N GLY A 251 1.77 -34.34 8.31
CA GLY A 251 0.75 -34.67 7.33
C GLY A 251 -0.45 -35.42 7.91
N ASN A 252 -0.50 -35.67 9.23
CA ASN A 252 -1.66 -36.29 9.88
C ASN A 252 -2.83 -35.30 9.94
N LYS A 253 -4.04 -35.83 9.89
CA LYS A 253 -5.29 -35.06 9.89
C LYS A 253 -6.36 -35.83 10.63
N GLU A 254 -7.06 -35.15 11.53
CA GLU A 254 -8.18 -35.72 12.27
C GLU A 254 -9.39 -34.79 12.12
N LEU A 255 -10.54 -35.35 11.75
CA LEU A 255 -11.78 -34.60 11.66
C LEU A 255 -12.28 -34.29 13.09
N ILE A 256 -12.44 -33.00 13.40
CA ILE A 256 -13.02 -32.56 14.67
C ILE A 256 -14.54 -32.41 14.52
N TYR A 257 -14.98 -31.70 13.48
CA TYR A 257 -16.39 -31.44 13.25
C TYR A 257 -16.68 -31.11 11.79
N ARG A 258 -17.78 -31.62 11.26
CA ARG A 258 -18.31 -31.22 9.96
C ARG A 258 -19.83 -31.21 10.01
N ASP A 259 -20.41 -30.10 9.58
CA ASP A 259 -21.83 -30.05 9.32
C ASP A 259 -22.09 -30.53 7.87
N PRO A 260 -23.11 -31.37 7.64
CA PRO A 260 -23.39 -31.91 6.31
C PRO A 260 -23.92 -30.89 5.30
N VAL A 261 -24.37 -29.70 5.76
CA VAL A 261 -25.02 -28.68 4.92
C VAL A 261 -24.28 -27.35 4.95
N ILE A 262 -23.64 -27.01 6.06
CA ILE A 262 -22.99 -25.71 6.27
C ILE A 262 -21.46 -25.90 6.33
N ALA A 263 -20.72 -25.09 5.58
CA ALA A 263 -19.26 -25.09 5.68
C ALA A 263 -18.82 -24.57 7.04
N CYS A 264 -18.00 -25.34 7.75
CA CYS A 264 -17.41 -24.96 9.02
C CYS A 264 -16.04 -24.31 8.77
N LEU A 265 -15.89 -23.05 9.15
CA LEU A 265 -14.70 -22.22 8.95
C LEU A 265 -14.24 -21.63 10.29
N ASP A 266 -13.05 -21.01 10.31
CA ASP A 266 -12.55 -20.17 11.41
C ASP A 266 -12.55 -20.86 12.80
N PRO A 267 -11.82 -21.98 12.97
CA PRO A 267 -11.72 -22.62 14.28
C PRO A 267 -11.01 -21.69 15.29
N ILE A 268 -11.71 -21.33 16.36
CA ILE A 268 -11.19 -20.56 17.49
C ILE A 268 -11.35 -21.39 18.77
N PRO A 269 -10.26 -21.93 19.35
CA PRO A 269 -10.31 -22.62 20.63
C PRO A 269 -10.76 -21.68 21.75
N LEU A 270 -11.84 -22.06 22.43
CA LEU A 270 -12.25 -21.40 23.66
C LEU A 270 -11.41 -21.91 24.83
N ARG A 271 -10.32 -21.19 25.14
CA ARG A 271 -9.44 -21.48 26.27
C ARG A 271 -8.79 -20.21 26.83
N PRO A 272 -8.41 -20.19 28.12
CA PRO A 272 -7.55 -19.15 28.65
C PRO A 272 -6.23 -19.09 27.87
N ARG A 273 -5.73 -17.88 27.63
CA ARG A 273 -4.43 -17.62 26.99
C ARG A 273 -3.67 -16.54 27.76
N PRO A 274 -2.33 -16.57 27.76
CA PRO A 274 -1.55 -15.42 28.22
C PRO A 274 -1.93 -14.18 27.41
N ARG A 275 -2.20 -13.06 28.10
CA ARG A 275 -2.39 -11.75 27.48
C ARG A 275 -1.01 -11.28 26.97
N PRO A 276 -0.86 -10.95 25.67
CA PRO A 276 0.39 -10.34 25.20
C PRO A 276 0.71 -9.05 25.97
N PRO A 277 1.97 -8.59 25.96
CA PRO A 277 2.33 -7.32 26.58
C PRO A 277 1.49 -6.16 26.06
N VAL A 278 1.19 -5.20 26.95
CA VAL A 278 0.55 -3.95 26.56
C VAL A 278 1.64 -3.00 26.06
N ILE A 279 1.58 -2.63 24.78
CA ILE A 279 2.46 -1.60 24.23
C ILE A 279 1.77 -0.23 24.43
N PRO A 280 2.43 0.76 25.07
CA PRO A 280 1.87 2.09 25.22
C PRO A 280 1.69 2.81 23.88
N ASP A 281 0.56 3.51 23.74
CA ASP A 281 0.32 4.42 22.63
C ASP A 281 1.39 5.53 22.62
N GLN A 282 1.90 5.86 21.43
CA GLN A 282 2.83 6.99 21.21
C GLN A 282 2.26 8.00 20.21
N THR A 283 0.96 7.96 20.01
CA THR A 283 0.18 8.89 19.19
C THR A 283 -0.80 9.67 20.06
N THR A 284 -1.51 10.62 19.47
CA THR A 284 -2.60 11.37 20.11
C THR A 284 -3.90 11.23 19.33
N GLN A 285 -4.19 10.03 18.81
CA GLN A 285 -5.40 9.77 18.02
C GLN A 285 -6.62 9.43 18.90
N THR A 286 -6.43 8.59 19.92
CA THR A 286 -7.52 8.15 20.81
C THR A 286 -7.88 9.24 21.79
N ALA A 287 -9.12 9.25 22.28
CA ALA A 287 -9.54 10.18 23.33
C ALA A 287 -8.64 10.07 24.58
N ARG A 288 -8.26 8.84 24.95
CA ARG A 288 -7.36 8.55 26.06
C ARG A 288 -5.96 9.14 25.83
N ALA A 289 -5.38 8.92 24.66
CA ALA A 289 -4.03 9.38 24.36
C ALA A 289 -3.94 10.91 24.25
N ARG A 290 -4.95 11.56 23.67
CA ARG A 290 -5.06 13.04 23.66
C ARG A 290 -5.09 13.62 25.07
N LYS A 291 -5.90 13.04 25.95
CA LYS A 291 -5.98 13.45 27.36
C LYS A 291 -4.64 13.26 28.08
N ALA A 292 -3.94 12.16 27.82
CA ALA A 292 -2.64 11.88 28.42
C ALA A 292 -1.53 12.83 27.93
N ALA A 293 -1.55 13.21 26.66
CA ALA A 293 -0.55 14.11 26.07
C ALA A 293 -0.70 15.58 26.49
N GLY A 294 -1.89 15.98 26.95
CA GLY A 294 -2.15 17.37 27.37
C GLY A 294 -2.23 18.39 26.22
N GLY A 295 -2.31 17.93 24.97
CA GLY A 295 -2.42 18.76 23.77
C GLY A 295 -1.95 18.05 22.50
N ASP A 296 -2.11 18.72 21.36
CA ASP A 296 -1.64 18.21 20.07
C ASP A 296 -0.11 18.27 19.98
N ARG A 297 0.49 17.19 19.48
CA ARG A 297 1.92 17.09 19.22
C ARG A 297 2.17 16.99 17.72
N LEU A 298 3.24 17.62 17.26
CA LEU A 298 3.68 17.48 15.87
C LEU A 298 4.04 16.02 15.58
N ALA A 299 3.57 15.52 14.45
CA ALA A 299 4.10 14.29 13.87
C ALA A 299 5.39 14.61 13.11
N THR A 300 6.40 13.76 13.22
CA THR A 300 7.66 13.94 12.48
C THR A 300 8.13 12.65 11.85
N ILE A 301 8.95 12.81 10.80
CA ILE A 301 9.67 11.72 10.17
C ILE A 301 11.15 12.06 10.14
N ALA A 302 11.97 11.10 10.56
CA ALA A 302 13.42 11.14 10.43
C ALA A 302 13.92 9.99 9.54
N VAL A 303 14.93 10.26 8.72
CA VAL A 303 15.74 9.24 8.05
C VAL A 303 17.17 9.42 8.55
N LEU A 304 17.76 8.40 9.18
CA LEU A 304 19.08 8.54 9.78
C LEU A 304 20.16 8.71 8.73
N ASN A 305 20.13 7.89 7.66
CA ASN A 305 20.99 8.05 6.50
C ASN A 305 20.33 7.49 5.24
N VAL A 306 20.02 8.35 4.26
CA VAL A 306 19.44 7.91 2.98
C VAL A 306 20.34 6.94 2.20
N TYR A 307 21.65 6.94 2.44
CA TYR A 307 22.60 6.07 1.75
C TYR A 307 22.71 4.67 2.37
N ASP A 308 22.10 4.43 3.54
CA ASP A 308 21.95 3.08 4.09
C ASP A 308 20.75 2.39 3.42
N SER A 309 21.05 1.48 2.49
CA SER A 309 20.06 0.86 1.60
C SER A 309 20.40 -0.60 1.30
N ASP A 310 19.37 -1.39 0.97
CA ASP A 310 19.53 -2.76 0.45
C ASP A 310 19.84 -2.82 -1.06
N PHE A 311 20.20 -1.68 -1.65
CA PHE A 311 20.60 -1.50 -3.04
C PHE A 311 21.81 -0.58 -3.15
N GLU A 312 22.49 -0.61 -4.29
CA GLU A 312 23.65 0.23 -4.56
C GLU A 312 23.25 1.57 -5.19
N TRP A 313 23.84 2.65 -4.69
CA TRP A 313 23.71 3.97 -5.29
C TRP A 313 24.67 4.12 -6.48
N PRO A 314 24.28 4.82 -7.57
CA PRO A 314 25.22 5.17 -8.63
C PRO A 314 26.41 5.94 -8.09
N GLU A 315 27.60 5.71 -8.64
CA GLU A 315 28.83 6.37 -8.21
C GLU A 315 28.68 7.90 -8.25
N GLY A 316 29.15 8.57 -7.20
CA GLY A 316 29.10 10.03 -7.08
C GLY A 316 27.70 10.61 -6.84
N THR A 317 26.68 9.78 -6.57
CA THR A 317 25.33 10.27 -6.24
C THR A 317 25.37 11.19 -5.02
N ARG A 318 24.86 12.41 -5.19
CA ARG A 318 24.65 13.37 -4.09
C ARG A 318 23.16 13.70 -3.97
N VAL A 319 22.50 13.10 -2.99
CA VAL A 319 21.11 13.42 -2.63
C VAL A 319 21.09 14.74 -1.86
N THR A 320 20.27 15.71 -2.30
CA THR A 320 20.18 17.05 -1.68
C THR A 320 18.78 17.36 -1.12
N GLU A 321 17.75 16.72 -1.67
CA GLU A 321 16.36 16.89 -1.22
C GLU A 321 15.64 15.54 -1.18
N LEU A 322 14.73 15.39 -0.22
CA LEU A 322 13.76 14.31 -0.20
C LEU A 322 12.41 14.91 -0.64
N ARG A 323 11.82 14.37 -1.71
CA ARG A 323 10.47 14.74 -2.16
C ARG A 323 9.45 13.88 -1.44
N ILE A 324 8.40 14.53 -0.93
CA ILE A 324 7.25 13.86 -0.30
C ILE A 324 6.08 13.91 -1.27
N ILE A 325 5.55 12.74 -1.62
CA ILE A 325 4.42 12.60 -2.53
C ILE A 325 3.31 11.82 -1.82
N GLN A 326 2.10 12.37 -1.83
CA GLN A 326 0.92 11.68 -1.36
C GLN A 326 0.30 10.82 -2.47
N VAL A 327 -0.06 9.58 -2.11
CA VAL A 327 -0.91 8.71 -2.90
C VAL A 327 -2.36 9.00 -2.54
N LEU A 328 -3.19 9.29 -3.55
CA LEU A 328 -4.60 9.60 -3.31
C LEU A 328 -5.45 8.33 -3.45
N PRO A 329 -6.34 8.04 -2.48
CA PRO A 329 -7.32 6.97 -2.61
C PRO A 329 -8.21 7.18 -3.83
N LYS A 330 -8.46 6.10 -4.57
CA LYS A 330 -9.32 6.17 -5.74
C LYS A 330 -10.78 6.35 -5.35
N THR A 331 -11.40 7.46 -5.79
CA THR A 331 -12.77 7.82 -5.38
C THR A 331 -13.85 7.32 -6.34
N THR A 332 -13.46 6.78 -7.49
CA THR A 332 -14.38 6.32 -8.55
C THR A 332 -14.16 4.85 -8.90
N PRO A 333 -15.20 4.03 -9.09
CA PRO A 333 -15.07 2.71 -9.73
C PRO A 333 -15.45 2.76 -11.23
N PRO A 334 -15.01 1.81 -12.08
CA PRO A 334 -13.97 0.77 -11.91
C PRO A 334 -12.52 1.30 -12.05
N PRO A 335 -11.50 0.42 -12.02
CA PRO A 335 -10.14 0.77 -12.45
C PRO A 335 -10.07 1.52 -13.79
N ASN A 336 -9.09 2.42 -13.95
CA ASN A 336 -8.91 3.25 -15.15
C ASN A 336 -10.13 4.11 -15.55
N GLN A 337 -11.09 4.33 -14.65
CA GLN A 337 -12.19 5.28 -14.85
C GLN A 337 -12.21 6.30 -13.70
N PRO A 338 -11.70 7.53 -13.90
CA PRO A 338 -10.97 7.97 -15.09
C PRO A 338 -9.60 7.31 -15.21
N ARG A 339 -9.01 7.43 -16.40
CA ARG A 339 -7.65 7.02 -16.68
C ARG A 339 -6.71 8.17 -16.33
N ILE A 340 -5.94 8.01 -15.25
CA ILE A 340 -5.08 9.07 -14.68
C ILE A 340 -3.96 9.47 -15.65
N GLY A 341 -3.42 8.51 -16.40
CA GLY A 341 -2.45 8.74 -17.46
C GLY A 341 -2.27 7.53 -18.37
N VAL A 342 -1.15 7.49 -19.11
CA VAL A 342 -0.87 6.41 -20.07
C VAL A 342 -0.76 5.04 -19.40
N ALA A 343 -0.19 4.99 -18.21
CA ALA A 343 -0.04 3.78 -17.44
C ALA A 343 -1.38 3.20 -16.97
N ALA A 344 -1.46 1.88 -16.92
CA ALA A 344 -2.66 1.19 -16.47
C ALA A 344 -2.72 1.12 -14.94
N GLN A 345 -3.89 1.46 -14.40
CA GLN A 345 -4.31 1.31 -13.01
C GLN A 345 -3.51 2.15 -12.00
N THR A 346 -2.93 3.26 -12.41
CA THR A 346 -2.12 4.11 -11.53
C THR A 346 -2.93 4.96 -10.55
N ASN A 347 -2.25 5.42 -9.51
CA ASN A 347 -2.83 6.36 -8.55
C ASN A 347 -2.76 7.80 -9.05
N ALA A 348 -3.80 8.57 -8.72
CA ALA A 348 -3.66 10.01 -8.63
C ALA A 348 -2.73 10.34 -7.45
N ARG A 349 -1.97 11.42 -7.57
CA ARG A 349 -0.96 11.80 -6.58
C ARG A 349 -0.90 13.30 -6.40
N ALA A 350 -0.39 13.73 -5.25
CA ALA A 350 -0.13 15.13 -4.94
C ALA A 350 1.31 15.29 -4.44
N VAL A 351 2.09 16.17 -5.07
CA VAL A 351 3.47 16.43 -4.64
C VAL A 351 3.44 17.45 -3.52
N LEU A 352 3.60 17.01 -2.28
CA LEU A 352 3.50 17.89 -1.11
C LEU A 352 4.66 18.89 -1.06
N GLY A 353 5.83 18.49 -1.55
CA GLY A 353 6.99 19.34 -1.67
C GLY A 353 8.30 18.62 -1.38
N THR A 354 9.33 19.37 -0.99
CA THR A 354 10.66 18.85 -0.64
C THR A 354 11.11 19.28 0.75
N VAL A 355 12.01 18.48 1.32
CA VAL A 355 12.77 18.80 2.54
C VAL A 355 14.26 18.54 2.28
N PRO A 356 15.16 19.28 2.95
CA PRO A 356 16.59 19.11 2.73
C PRO A 356 17.10 17.75 3.24
N VAL A 357 18.05 17.19 2.50
CA VAL A 357 18.91 16.09 2.96
C VAL A 357 20.25 16.69 3.37
N GLU A 358 20.68 16.42 4.59
CA GLU A 358 21.94 16.93 5.12
C GLU A 358 23.15 16.23 4.46
N PRO A 359 24.37 16.80 4.54
CA PRO A 359 25.56 16.19 3.95
C PRO A 359 25.90 14.78 4.45
N ASP A 360 25.44 14.41 5.66
CA ASP A 360 25.60 13.05 6.21
C ASP A 360 24.48 12.08 5.77
N GLY A 361 23.60 12.52 4.87
CA GLY A 361 22.46 11.75 4.36
C GLY A 361 21.23 11.79 5.26
N SER A 362 21.25 12.54 6.36
CA SER A 362 20.13 12.56 7.30
C SER A 362 19.01 13.51 6.90
N VAL A 363 17.77 13.17 7.30
CA VAL A 363 16.55 13.95 7.01
C VAL A 363 15.71 14.05 8.28
N TYR A 364 15.10 15.20 8.52
CA TYR A 364 14.17 15.40 9.64
C TYR A 364 13.15 16.49 9.32
N PHE A 365 11.85 16.15 9.35
CA PHE A 365 10.78 17.06 8.94
C PHE A 365 9.44 16.84 9.66
N GLU A 366 8.60 17.89 9.65
CA GLU A 366 7.21 17.87 10.12
C GLU A 366 6.37 17.09 9.10
N ALA A 367 5.81 15.97 9.53
CA ALA A 367 5.15 15.04 8.64
C ALA A 367 3.64 15.31 8.53
N PRO A 368 3.05 15.16 7.32
CA PRO A 368 1.62 15.32 7.13
C PRO A 368 0.88 14.13 7.75
N VAL A 369 0.00 14.41 8.70
CA VAL A 369 -0.81 13.40 9.38
C VAL A 369 -1.95 12.92 8.48
N GLY A 370 -2.23 11.61 8.51
CA GLY A 370 -3.41 11.04 7.83
C GLY A 370 -3.29 10.93 6.31
N LYS A 371 -2.09 11.12 5.77
CA LYS A 371 -1.80 11.05 4.34
C LYS A 371 -0.89 9.86 4.05
N GLU A 372 -1.30 8.97 3.13
CA GLU A 372 -0.39 7.96 2.59
C GLU A 372 0.65 8.65 1.72
N ILE A 373 1.91 8.61 2.14
CA ILE A 373 3.02 9.27 1.50
C ILE A 373 4.13 8.29 1.13
N TYR A 374 4.87 8.61 0.07
CA TYR A 374 6.11 7.95 -0.30
C TYR A 374 7.18 8.99 -0.63
N PHE A 375 8.43 8.52 -0.69
CA PHE A 375 9.60 9.38 -0.84
C PHE A 375 10.34 9.18 -2.16
N GLN A 376 10.92 10.26 -2.68
CA GLN A 376 11.93 10.22 -3.74
C GLN A 376 13.19 10.95 -3.31
N ALA A 377 14.35 10.31 -3.47
CA ALA A 377 15.65 10.93 -3.23
C ALA A 377 16.07 11.71 -4.46
N LEU A 378 16.25 13.04 -4.33
CA LEU A 378 16.57 13.93 -5.44
C LEU A 378 18.05 14.33 -5.43
N ASP A 379 18.66 14.36 -6.61
CA ASP A 379 20.03 14.86 -6.78
C ASP A 379 20.11 16.40 -6.72
N GLU A 380 21.31 16.97 -6.90
CA GLU A 380 21.53 18.42 -6.96
C GLU A 380 20.83 19.12 -8.15
N ARG A 381 20.40 18.36 -9.17
CA ARG A 381 19.63 18.87 -10.30
C ARG A 381 18.13 18.77 -10.04
N GLY A 382 17.73 18.23 -8.89
CA GLY A 382 16.35 18.08 -8.50
C GLY A 382 15.61 16.95 -9.22
N MET A 383 16.32 15.95 -9.75
CA MET A 383 15.75 14.77 -10.40
C MET A 383 15.81 13.56 -9.47
N ALA A 384 14.76 12.75 -9.48
CA ALA A 384 14.70 11.54 -8.68
C ALA A 384 15.80 10.55 -9.11
N VAL A 385 16.62 10.12 -8.14
CA VAL A 385 17.58 9.03 -8.31
C VAL A 385 16.93 7.70 -7.95
N GLN A 386 16.08 7.69 -6.91
CA GLN A 386 15.38 6.52 -6.41
C GLN A 386 13.97 6.92 -5.92
N SER A 387 13.00 6.04 -6.12
CA SER A 387 11.62 6.23 -5.65
C SER A 387 11.15 5.03 -4.84
N MET A 388 10.53 5.28 -3.71
CA MET A 388 9.77 4.25 -2.99
C MET A 388 8.58 3.81 -3.88
N ARG A 389 8.35 2.50 -4.00
CA ARG A 389 7.18 1.91 -4.69
C ARG A 389 6.18 1.32 -3.70
N SER A 390 6.08 1.92 -2.52
CA SER A 390 5.19 1.57 -1.40
C SER A 390 4.71 2.88 -0.77
N GLY A 391 3.91 2.82 0.29
CA GLY A 391 3.50 3.98 1.08
C GLY A 391 3.77 3.82 2.57
N THR A 392 3.84 4.94 3.27
CA THR A 392 3.76 5.02 4.73
C THR A 392 2.83 6.17 5.13
N TYR A 393 2.52 6.31 6.40
CA TYR A 393 1.71 7.40 6.93
C TYR A 393 2.09 7.61 8.40
N VAL A 394 1.69 8.75 8.96
CA VAL A 394 1.86 9.04 10.39
C VAL A 394 0.56 9.50 11.02
N HIS A 395 0.44 9.24 12.30
CA HIS A 395 -0.67 9.65 13.17
C HIS A 395 -0.32 10.93 13.93
N PRO A 396 -1.31 11.65 14.51
CA PRO A 396 -1.05 12.79 15.38
C PRO A 396 -0.03 12.45 16.47
N GLY A 397 1.00 13.29 16.64
CA GLY A 397 2.03 13.15 17.68
C GLY A 397 3.10 12.08 17.45
N GLU A 398 2.98 11.27 16.40
CA GLU A 398 3.90 10.17 16.06
C GLU A 398 5.31 10.67 15.71
N GLN A 399 6.32 9.88 16.06
CA GLN A 399 7.71 10.12 15.68
C GLN A 399 8.23 8.90 14.92
N LEU A 400 8.12 8.93 13.59
CA LEU A 400 8.56 7.81 12.75
C LEU A 400 10.04 7.98 12.40
N THR A 401 10.84 6.93 12.56
CA THR A 401 12.28 6.95 12.22
C THR A 401 12.60 5.78 11.29
N CYS A 402 13.16 6.10 10.12
CA CYS A 402 13.72 5.13 9.20
C CYS A 402 15.24 5.10 9.35
N ALA A 403 15.83 3.90 9.43
CA ALA A 403 17.29 3.74 9.43
C ALA A 403 17.91 4.31 8.13
N GLY A 404 17.31 3.97 6.99
CA GLY A 404 17.72 4.43 5.67
C GLY A 404 16.73 4.08 4.57
N CYS A 405 17.12 4.30 3.32
CA CYS A 405 16.25 4.06 2.16
C CYS A 405 16.15 2.56 1.86
N HIS A 406 15.08 1.92 2.32
CA HIS A 406 14.92 0.47 2.15
C HIS A 406 15.99 -0.33 2.93
N ALA A 407 16.33 0.17 4.12
CA ALA A 407 17.43 -0.36 4.93
C ALA A 407 17.26 -1.87 5.24
N PRO A 408 18.37 -2.61 5.39
CA PRO A 408 18.33 -4.01 5.73
C PRO A 408 17.54 -4.26 7.03
N LYS A 409 16.44 -5.02 6.94
CA LYS A 409 15.48 -5.22 8.03
C LYS A 409 16.02 -6.00 9.24
N ARG A 410 17.23 -6.54 9.12
CA ARG A 410 17.87 -7.47 10.06
C ARG A 410 19.23 -7.01 10.53
N THR A 411 19.79 -6.00 9.88
CA THR A 411 21.01 -5.38 10.37
C THR A 411 20.57 -4.43 11.46
N PRO A 412 21.08 -4.56 12.69
CA PRO A 412 20.85 -3.55 13.71
C PRO A 412 21.22 -2.22 13.09
N THR A 413 20.32 -1.24 13.17
CA THR A 413 20.64 0.11 12.74
C THR A 413 21.93 0.49 13.45
N LEU A 414 23.01 0.70 12.68
CA LEU A 414 24.27 1.13 13.26
C LEU A 414 23.93 2.40 14.02
N THR A 415 24.13 2.38 15.34
CA THR A 415 23.91 3.58 16.13
C THR A 415 24.91 4.58 15.58
N PRO A 416 24.47 5.71 15.00
CA PRO A 416 25.41 6.62 14.40
C PRO A 416 26.41 7.04 15.47
N ASP A 417 27.71 6.94 15.20
CA ASP A 417 28.77 7.37 16.14
C ASP A 417 28.59 8.84 16.58
N ARG A 418 27.79 9.59 15.82
CA ARG A 418 27.40 10.97 16.10
C ARG A 418 25.92 11.17 15.76
N LEU A 419 25.21 11.95 16.57
CA LEU A 419 23.84 12.37 16.28
C LEU A 419 23.75 12.94 14.84
N PRO A 420 22.88 12.40 13.97
CA PRO A 420 22.70 12.88 12.60
C PRO A 420 22.45 14.39 12.54
N LEU A 421 22.99 15.05 11.51
CA LEU A 421 22.94 16.51 11.38
C LEU A 421 21.50 17.04 11.41
N ALA A 422 20.56 16.34 10.77
CA ALA A 422 19.17 16.79 10.68
C ALA A 422 18.48 16.84 12.05
N LEU A 423 18.86 15.95 12.97
CA LEU A 423 18.32 15.87 14.33
C LEU A 423 18.93 16.93 15.28
N ARG A 424 19.92 17.71 14.83
CA ARG A 424 20.52 18.81 15.62
C ARG A 424 19.75 20.12 15.50
N ARG A 425 18.69 20.15 14.69
CA ARG A 425 17.83 21.31 14.45
C ARG A 425 16.37 20.91 14.56
N PRO A 426 15.44 21.88 14.67
CA PRO A 426 14.01 21.61 14.56
C PRO A 426 13.67 20.92 13.22
N PRO A 427 12.58 20.14 13.18
CA PRO A 427 12.14 19.49 11.95
C PRO A 427 11.89 20.53 10.86
N SER A 428 12.32 20.22 9.63
CA SER A 428 12.02 21.07 8.47
C SER A 428 10.52 21.10 8.19
N ARG A 429 10.01 22.24 7.76
CA ARG A 429 8.71 22.30 7.08
C ARG A 429 8.87 21.89 5.62
N ILE A 430 7.86 21.22 5.09
CA ILE A 430 7.82 20.87 3.67
C ILE A 430 7.76 22.16 2.84
N ARG A 431 8.74 22.36 1.94
CA ARG A 431 8.71 23.45 0.98
C ARG A 431 7.84 23.02 -0.21
N PRO A 432 6.73 23.71 -0.51
CA PRO A 432 5.88 23.36 -1.64
C PRO A 432 6.65 23.32 -2.97
N GLU A 433 6.23 22.42 -3.87
CA GLU A 433 6.77 22.38 -5.22
C GLU A 433 6.15 23.44 -6.14
N VAL A 434 6.61 23.48 -7.41
CA VAL A 434 6.08 24.35 -8.46
C VAL A 434 4.57 24.21 -8.65
N GLU A 435 3.91 25.29 -9.07
CA GLU A 435 2.46 25.31 -9.31
C GLU A 435 2.04 24.25 -10.34
N GLY A 436 0.92 23.57 -10.08
CA GLY A 436 0.42 22.46 -10.90
C GLY A 436 0.86 21.08 -10.42
N SER A 437 1.68 21.00 -9.36
CA SER A 437 2.10 19.75 -8.72
C SER A 437 1.22 19.29 -7.55
N ASN A 438 0.45 20.22 -6.96
CA ASN A 438 -0.51 19.97 -5.89
C ASN A 438 -1.68 20.97 -5.94
N PRO A 439 -2.90 20.57 -6.38
CA PRO A 439 -3.20 19.27 -6.99
C PRO A 439 -2.42 19.09 -8.31
N PHE A 440 -1.97 17.87 -8.56
CA PHE A 440 -1.17 17.52 -9.73
C PHE A 440 -2.00 17.64 -11.02
N ASN A 441 -1.47 18.25 -12.08
CA ASN A 441 -2.18 18.34 -13.36
C ASN A 441 -1.21 18.69 -14.50
N PHE A 442 -1.18 17.88 -15.56
CA PHE A 442 -0.27 18.11 -16.70
C PHE A 442 -0.49 19.45 -17.40
N VAL A 443 -1.75 19.88 -17.57
CA VAL A 443 -2.10 21.14 -18.25
C VAL A 443 -1.63 22.36 -17.45
N ARG A 444 -1.60 22.26 -16.12
CA ARG A 444 -1.07 23.33 -15.25
C ARG A 444 0.45 23.25 -15.07
N LEU A 445 0.99 22.04 -15.02
CA LEU A 445 2.39 21.80 -14.69
C LEU A 445 3.31 21.95 -15.91
N VAL A 446 2.99 21.25 -17.01
CA VAL A 446 3.89 21.04 -18.15
C VAL A 446 3.49 21.85 -19.36
N GLN A 447 2.20 21.93 -19.70
CA GLN A 447 1.74 22.63 -20.90
C GLN A 447 2.26 24.07 -21.01
N PRO A 448 2.31 24.88 -19.92
CA PRO A 448 2.82 26.26 -20.03
C PRO A 448 4.30 26.31 -20.46
N VAL A 449 5.08 25.30 -20.11
CA VAL A 449 6.49 25.19 -20.55
C VAL A 449 6.56 24.88 -22.04
N LEU A 450 5.72 23.95 -22.52
CA LEU A 450 5.65 23.60 -23.93
C LEU A 450 5.19 24.78 -24.80
N ASP A 451 4.19 25.53 -24.33
CA ASP A 451 3.66 26.70 -25.04
C ASP A 451 4.73 27.78 -25.21
N ARG A 452 5.53 28.03 -24.17
CA ARG A 452 6.62 29.03 -24.20
C ARG A 452 7.78 28.63 -25.11
N HIS A 453 8.18 27.37 -25.07
CA HIS A 453 9.50 26.95 -25.59
C HIS A 453 9.46 25.98 -26.77
N CYS A 454 8.34 25.30 -27.01
CA CYS A 454 8.30 24.17 -27.93
C CYS A 454 7.28 24.33 -29.07
N VAL A 455 6.06 24.79 -28.76
CA VAL A 455 4.92 24.76 -29.71
C VAL A 455 5.23 25.46 -31.03
N ALA A 456 5.70 26.71 -31.00
CA ALA A 456 5.94 27.48 -32.22
C ALA A 456 6.94 26.82 -33.18
N CYS A 457 8.04 26.28 -32.64
CA CYS A 457 9.06 25.59 -33.43
C CYS A 457 8.54 24.27 -34.01
N HIS A 458 7.76 23.53 -33.22
CA HIS A 458 7.15 22.26 -33.61
C HIS A 458 6.10 22.43 -34.71
N GLU A 459 5.28 23.48 -34.65
CA GLU A 459 4.33 23.84 -35.71
C GLU A 459 5.05 24.23 -37.00
N GLN A 460 6.05 25.11 -36.90
CA GLN A 460 6.83 25.57 -38.06
C GLN A 460 7.51 24.41 -38.78
N ARG A 461 8.05 23.44 -38.03
CA ARG A 461 8.79 22.29 -38.57
C ARG A 461 7.91 21.08 -38.85
N LYS A 462 6.59 21.15 -38.59
CA LYS A 462 5.66 20.03 -38.71
C LYS A 462 6.14 18.79 -37.93
N ALA A 463 6.66 19.02 -36.73
CA ALA A 463 7.11 17.98 -35.81
C ALA A 463 5.92 17.40 -35.02
N VAL A 464 6.19 16.71 -33.91
CA VAL A 464 5.14 16.20 -33.01
C VAL A 464 4.26 17.35 -32.49
N ASP A 465 2.95 17.15 -32.44
CA ASP A 465 1.99 18.16 -31.99
C ASP A 465 2.05 18.31 -30.47
N LEU A 466 2.41 19.51 -30.02
CA LEU A 466 2.57 19.89 -28.61
C LEU A 466 1.51 20.90 -28.13
N THR A 467 0.45 21.10 -28.92
CA THR A 467 -0.62 22.03 -28.55
C THR A 467 -1.46 21.51 -27.38
N ALA A 468 -2.03 22.45 -26.62
CA ALA A 468 -2.96 22.18 -25.53
C ALA A 468 -4.36 21.71 -26.00
N THR A 469 -4.54 21.43 -27.29
CA THR A 469 -5.84 21.04 -27.86
C THR A 469 -6.35 19.75 -27.23
N ILE A 470 -7.56 19.79 -26.67
CA ILE A 470 -8.22 18.63 -26.05
C ILE A 470 -8.94 17.82 -27.14
N ASP A 471 -8.30 16.78 -27.66
CA ASP A 471 -8.90 15.88 -28.65
C ASP A 471 -8.50 14.41 -28.46
N GLY A 472 -7.77 14.10 -27.39
CA GLY A 472 -7.34 12.75 -27.06
C GLY A 472 -8.44 11.90 -26.41
N PRO A 473 -8.28 10.56 -26.44
CA PRO A 473 -9.14 9.68 -25.65
C PRO A 473 -8.97 10.05 -24.17
N HIS A 474 -10.06 9.94 -23.40
CA HIS A 474 -10.09 10.30 -21.98
C HIS A 474 -9.93 11.80 -21.67
N GLY A 475 -10.02 12.70 -22.66
CA GLY A 475 -9.95 14.15 -22.48
C GLY A 475 -8.52 14.69 -22.39
N TRP A 476 -7.53 13.94 -22.88
CA TRP A 476 -6.14 14.37 -22.87
C TRP A 476 -5.83 15.38 -23.99
N THR A 477 -4.84 16.24 -23.75
CA THR A 477 -4.31 17.15 -24.77
C THR A 477 -3.46 16.43 -25.81
N ARG A 478 -3.30 17.02 -27.00
CA ARG A 478 -2.41 16.50 -28.05
C ARG A 478 -0.97 16.35 -27.57
N SER A 479 -0.45 17.36 -26.89
CA SER A 479 0.88 17.35 -26.28
C SER A 479 1.11 16.13 -25.38
N TYR A 480 0.17 15.85 -24.48
CA TYR A 480 0.27 14.71 -23.57
C TYR A 480 0.34 13.39 -24.35
N ARG A 481 -0.56 13.20 -25.32
CA ARG A 481 -0.56 12.02 -26.21
C ARG A 481 0.75 11.84 -26.94
N SER A 482 1.31 12.92 -27.46
CA SER A 482 2.57 12.92 -28.23
C SER A 482 3.76 12.54 -27.35
N LEU A 483 3.75 12.95 -26.08
CA LEU A 483 4.89 12.82 -25.18
C LEU A 483 4.82 11.58 -24.27
N ALA A 484 3.74 11.43 -23.49
CA ALA A 484 3.71 10.57 -22.32
C ALA A 484 4.04 9.10 -22.61
N GLY A 485 3.45 8.52 -23.67
CA GLY A 485 3.64 7.11 -23.99
C GLY A 485 4.98 6.77 -24.65
N LYS A 486 5.55 7.70 -25.43
CA LYS A 486 6.75 7.45 -26.26
C LYS A 486 8.04 8.01 -25.65
N TYR A 487 7.93 9.18 -25.02
CA TYR A 487 9.06 9.93 -24.48
C TYR A 487 9.01 10.02 -22.95
N GLY A 488 7.83 9.91 -22.34
CA GLY A 488 7.65 9.92 -20.88
C GLY A 488 8.24 8.71 -20.17
N PHE A 489 8.08 8.70 -18.85
CA PHE A 489 8.43 7.58 -17.96
C PHE A 489 7.21 7.17 -17.16
N TYR A 490 6.93 5.86 -17.10
CA TYR A 490 5.80 5.33 -16.35
C TYR A 490 5.96 3.85 -16.01
N PHE A 491 5.29 3.41 -14.95
CA PHE A 491 5.09 2.02 -14.56
C PHE A 491 3.62 1.62 -14.69
N ASN A 492 3.37 0.43 -15.26
CA ASN A 492 2.07 -0.20 -15.23
C ASN A 492 1.84 -0.91 -13.90
N VAL A 493 0.60 -0.86 -13.41
CA VAL A 493 0.18 -1.56 -12.18
C VAL A 493 -0.68 -2.79 -12.49
N ARG A 494 -1.21 -2.91 -13.72
CA ARG A 494 -2.08 -4.03 -14.12
C ARG A 494 -1.44 -5.41 -13.89
N ASN A 495 -2.29 -6.40 -13.64
CA ASN A 495 -1.89 -7.81 -13.66
C ASN A 495 -1.01 -8.12 -14.88
N GLY A 496 0.19 -8.60 -14.60
CA GLY A 496 1.21 -8.96 -15.57
C GLY A 496 2.35 -7.94 -15.67
N SER A 497 2.20 -6.75 -15.07
CA SER A 497 3.12 -5.64 -15.31
C SER A 497 4.53 -5.83 -14.76
N ILE A 498 4.76 -6.76 -13.82
CA ILE A 498 6.13 -7.12 -13.40
C ILE A 498 7.03 -7.45 -14.62
N ASN A 499 6.45 -8.01 -15.69
CA ASN A 499 7.13 -8.43 -16.91
C ASN A 499 7.14 -7.37 -18.01
N ASP A 500 6.66 -6.14 -17.77
CA ASP A 500 6.58 -5.06 -18.77
C ASP A 500 7.96 -4.35 -19.00
N GLY A 501 9.06 -5.02 -18.69
CA GLY A 501 10.42 -4.48 -18.84
C GLY A 501 10.60 -3.18 -18.06
N VAL A 502 11.04 -2.11 -18.76
CA VAL A 502 11.28 -0.78 -18.16
C VAL A 502 10.02 -0.11 -17.59
N HIS A 503 8.83 -0.57 -18.00
CA HIS A 503 7.55 -0.08 -17.49
C HIS A 503 6.94 -1.00 -16.42
N GLY A 504 7.75 -1.92 -15.88
CA GLY A 504 7.33 -2.97 -14.96
C GLY A 504 8.17 -3.09 -13.69
N GLY A 505 8.39 -4.32 -13.25
CA GLY A 505 9.17 -4.65 -12.05
C GLY A 505 8.47 -4.35 -10.72
N VAL A 506 9.19 -4.57 -9.62
CA VAL A 506 8.71 -4.38 -8.24
C VAL A 506 9.50 -3.34 -7.46
N ARG A 507 10.66 -2.93 -7.97
CA ARG A 507 11.54 -1.90 -7.43
C ARG A 507 11.91 -0.90 -8.52
N THR A 508 12.34 0.29 -8.13
CA THR A 508 13.09 1.17 -9.03
C THR A 508 14.56 0.77 -9.04
N ILE A 509 15.23 1.05 -10.15
CA ILE A 509 16.68 0.89 -10.26
C ILE A 509 17.30 2.27 -10.02
N PRO A 510 18.15 2.45 -9.00
CA PRO A 510 18.80 3.74 -8.71
C PRO A 510 19.49 4.32 -9.95
N GLY A 511 19.20 5.59 -10.25
CA GLY A 511 19.73 6.31 -11.41
C GLY A 511 19.03 6.00 -12.75
N GLN A 512 18.19 4.97 -12.81
CA GLN A 512 17.40 4.56 -14.00
C GLN A 512 15.90 4.70 -13.73
N PHE A 513 15.48 5.83 -13.18
CA PHE A 513 14.09 6.12 -12.85
C PHE A 513 13.68 7.53 -13.30
N GLY A 514 12.38 7.72 -13.55
CA GLY A 514 11.77 9.04 -13.73
C GLY A 514 12.39 9.82 -14.90
N ALA A 515 12.69 11.09 -14.67
CA ALA A 515 13.30 11.96 -15.65
C ALA A 515 14.61 11.39 -16.22
N ARG A 516 15.44 10.74 -15.39
CA ARG A 516 16.75 10.18 -15.81
C ARG A 516 16.63 9.03 -16.80
N ALA A 517 15.55 8.25 -16.70
CA ALA A 517 15.27 7.13 -17.59
C ALA A 517 14.30 7.49 -18.74
N SER A 518 13.77 8.72 -18.73
CA SER A 518 12.88 9.21 -19.77
C SER A 518 13.67 9.60 -21.02
N LYS A 519 13.22 9.13 -22.18
CA LYS A 519 13.75 9.57 -23.48
C LYS A 519 13.55 11.06 -23.72
N LEU A 520 12.56 11.68 -23.07
CA LEU A 520 12.28 13.11 -23.23
C LEU A 520 13.47 13.96 -22.76
N LEU A 521 14.20 13.53 -21.73
CA LEU A 521 15.31 14.30 -21.15
C LEU A 521 16.41 14.60 -22.19
N GLU A 522 16.62 13.70 -23.16
CA GLU A 522 17.58 13.88 -24.26
C GLU A 522 17.25 15.07 -25.18
N TYR A 523 16.01 15.56 -25.15
CA TYR A 523 15.51 16.66 -25.99
C TYR A 523 15.37 17.98 -25.22
N LEU A 524 15.69 18.02 -23.92
CA LEU A 524 15.53 19.20 -23.06
C LEU A 524 16.81 20.03 -22.92
N ASP A 525 17.74 19.89 -23.87
CA ASP A 525 18.99 20.63 -23.90
C ASP A 525 19.35 21.14 -25.31
N GLU A 526 20.50 21.81 -25.41
CA GLU A 526 20.94 22.52 -26.61
C GLU A 526 21.12 21.62 -27.85
N ARG A 527 21.27 20.29 -27.65
CA ARG A 527 21.34 19.34 -28.77
C ARG A 527 20.04 19.30 -29.55
N HIS A 528 18.91 19.62 -28.92
CA HIS A 528 17.63 19.76 -29.58
C HIS A 528 17.40 21.22 -30.01
N TYR A 529 17.95 21.58 -31.16
CA TYR A 529 17.76 22.90 -31.79
C TYR A 529 18.08 24.11 -30.88
N GLY A 530 19.06 23.98 -29.98
CA GLY A 530 19.50 25.08 -29.11
C GLY A 530 18.58 25.35 -27.92
N VAL A 531 17.70 24.41 -27.54
CA VAL A 531 16.80 24.56 -26.37
C VAL A 531 17.61 24.82 -25.10
N ARG A 532 17.22 25.88 -24.38
CA ARG A 532 17.75 26.24 -23.05
C ARG A 532 16.58 26.60 -22.14
N LEU A 533 16.19 25.67 -21.28
CA LEU A 533 15.09 25.90 -20.35
C LEU A 533 15.59 26.62 -19.09
N PRO A 534 14.85 27.63 -18.58
CA PRO A 534 15.05 28.12 -17.22
C PRO A 534 14.97 26.97 -16.20
N PRO A 535 15.67 27.06 -15.06
CA PRO A 535 15.67 25.99 -14.04
C PRO A 535 14.28 25.54 -13.58
N GLU A 536 13.35 26.48 -13.39
CA GLU A 536 11.96 26.16 -13.00
C GLU A 536 11.22 25.38 -14.11
N ASP A 537 11.41 25.77 -15.38
CA ASP A 537 10.77 25.14 -16.52
C ASP A 537 11.29 23.72 -16.75
N LEU A 538 12.60 23.50 -16.56
CA LEU A 538 13.16 22.15 -16.55
C LEU A 538 12.60 21.33 -15.38
N ARG A 539 12.51 21.91 -14.18
CA ARG A 539 11.96 21.26 -12.98
C ARG A 539 10.51 20.83 -13.17
N ARG A 540 9.68 21.62 -13.85
CA ARG A 540 8.29 21.28 -14.16
C ARG A 540 8.18 20.01 -15.01
N ILE A 541 9.01 19.89 -16.06
CA ILE A 541 9.02 18.70 -16.92
C ILE A 541 9.61 17.49 -16.18
N THR A 542 10.73 17.65 -15.48
CA THR A 542 11.36 16.53 -14.76
C THR A 542 10.50 16.03 -13.60
N LEU A 543 9.80 16.91 -12.88
CA LEU A 543 8.84 16.54 -11.86
C LEU A 543 7.71 15.68 -12.41
N TRP A 544 7.16 16.05 -13.58
CA TRP A 544 6.13 15.25 -14.25
C TRP A 544 6.64 13.85 -14.62
N LEU A 545 7.85 13.74 -15.15
CA LEU A 545 8.48 12.46 -15.50
C LEU A 545 8.76 11.59 -14.27
N ASP A 546 9.23 12.18 -13.17
CA ASP A 546 9.45 11.51 -11.88
C ASP A 546 8.13 11.03 -11.24
N CYS A 547 7.01 11.62 -11.62
CA CYS A 547 5.66 11.34 -11.10
C CYS A 547 4.84 10.49 -12.08
N ASN A 548 5.49 9.51 -12.72
CA ASN A 548 4.86 8.52 -13.59
C ASN A 548 4.20 9.09 -14.86
N SER A 549 4.54 10.32 -15.23
CA SER A 549 4.01 11.02 -16.41
C SER A 549 2.47 11.06 -16.47
N GLU A 550 1.81 11.24 -15.32
CA GLU A 550 0.35 11.27 -15.23
C GLU A 550 -0.24 12.55 -15.87
N PHE A 551 -1.52 12.51 -16.24
CA PHE A 551 -2.25 13.66 -16.78
C PHE A 551 -3.11 14.34 -15.71
N TYR A 552 -3.92 13.54 -15.01
CA TYR A 552 -4.82 13.98 -13.94
C TYR A 552 -4.18 13.80 -12.56
N GLY A 553 -4.56 14.63 -11.59
CA GLY A 553 -4.15 14.49 -10.18
C GLY A 553 -5.31 14.28 -9.22
N SER A 554 -6.51 14.09 -9.76
CA SER A 554 -7.71 13.73 -9.01
C SER A 554 -8.59 12.81 -9.87
N TYR A 555 -9.45 12.03 -9.25
CA TYR A 555 -10.37 11.11 -9.92
C TYR A 555 -11.68 11.78 -10.34
N GLU A 556 -11.89 13.02 -9.92
CA GLU A 556 -13.11 13.80 -10.11
C GLU A 556 -13.00 14.75 -11.30
N ASN A 557 -14.13 15.05 -11.95
CA ASN A 557 -14.28 16.11 -12.95
C ASN A 557 -13.10 16.26 -13.95
N THR A 558 -12.83 15.19 -14.70
CA THR A 558 -11.74 15.18 -15.70
C THR A 558 -11.87 16.28 -16.75
N ALA A 559 -13.10 16.69 -17.09
CA ALA A 559 -13.33 17.76 -18.04
C ALA A 559 -12.79 19.12 -17.54
N ALA A 560 -12.98 19.44 -16.26
CA ALA A 560 -12.40 20.64 -15.65
C ALA A 560 -10.87 20.56 -15.59
N GLN A 561 -10.34 19.42 -15.13
CA GLN A 561 -8.89 19.19 -15.08
C GLN A 561 -8.22 19.31 -16.47
N ALA A 562 -8.87 18.82 -17.54
CA ALA A 562 -8.37 18.91 -18.91
C ALA A 562 -8.32 20.35 -19.43
N ARG A 563 -9.16 21.25 -18.90
CA ARG A 563 -9.11 22.70 -19.17
C ARG A 563 -8.13 23.45 -18.27
N GLY A 564 -7.41 22.75 -17.40
CA GLY A 564 -6.48 23.35 -16.44
C GLY A 564 -7.16 23.96 -15.20
N GLU A 565 -8.45 23.68 -14.97
CA GLU A 565 -9.14 24.11 -13.75
C GLU A 565 -8.68 23.29 -12.54
N VAL A 566 -8.68 23.91 -11.36
CA VAL A 566 -8.30 23.25 -10.10
C VAL A 566 -9.44 22.32 -9.67
N VAL A 567 -9.12 21.03 -9.48
CA VAL A 567 -10.02 20.04 -8.89
C VAL A 567 -9.32 19.42 -7.70
N LEU A 568 -9.96 19.49 -6.54
CA LEU A 568 -9.43 18.92 -5.30
C LEU A 568 -9.93 17.48 -5.12
N PRO A 569 -9.05 16.54 -4.72
CA PRO A 569 -9.45 15.18 -4.34
C PRO A 569 -10.42 15.19 -3.16
N THR A 570 -11.48 14.37 -3.23
CA THR A 570 -12.56 14.38 -2.22
C THR A 570 -12.27 13.54 -0.97
N LEU A 571 -11.33 12.60 -1.05
CA LEU A 571 -10.93 11.70 0.05
C LEU A 571 -9.55 12.03 0.63
N ASP A 572 -9.05 13.25 0.40
CA ASP A 572 -7.73 13.73 0.83
C ASP A 572 -7.61 14.03 2.33
#